data_AF-A0AAD5MJV1-F1
#
_entry.id   AF-A0AAD5MJV1-F1
#
_cell.length_a   1.000
_cell.length_b   1.000
_cell.length_c   1.000
_cell.angle_alpha   90.00
_cell.angle_beta   90.00
_cell.angle_gamma   90.00
#
_symmetry.space_group_name_H-M   'P 1'
#
loop_
_entity.id
_entity.type
_entity.pdbx_description
1 polymer ?
#
loop_
_entity_poly.entity_id
_entity_poly.type
_entity_poly.pdbx_seq_one_letter_code
_entity_poly.pdbx_strand_id
1 'polypeptide(L)'
;MKPDVWFDPRVIFKVKCADLSISPRHFAAKDLVDSDKVTSLRIPRFLRIRDDENGEDATTPSEVATMYKNQVRIREDSTRKTYTEADDDDIDF
;
A
#
# COMPACT_ATOMS: atom_id res chain seq x y z
N MET A 1 17.48 -2.10 -3.21
CA MET A 1 18.25 -1.64 -2.04
C MET A 1 18.43 -2.84 -1.15
N LYS A 2 19.62 -3.09 -0.62
CA LYS A 2 19.92 -4.25 0.23
C LYS A 2 20.34 -3.73 1.60
N PRO A 3 19.83 -4.29 2.72
CA PRO A 3 20.29 -3.91 4.04
C PRO A 3 21.73 -4.40 4.26
N ASP A 4 22.49 -3.68 5.08
CA ASP A 4 23.85 -4.07 5.47
C ASP A 4 23.85 -5.29 6.39
N VAL A 5 22.81 -5.40 7.23
CA VAL A 5 22.62 -6.49 8.20
C VAL A 5 21.20 -7.02 8.08
N TRP A 6 21.06 -8.35 8.03
CA TRP A 6 19.77 -9.04 8.05
C TRP A 6 19.41 -9.44 9.48
N PHE A 7 18.13 -9.36 9.82
CA PHE A 7 17.58 -9.76 11.10
C PHE A 7 16.50 -10.81 10.90
N ASP A 8 16.33 -11.70 11.88
CA ASP A 8 15.17 -12.58 11.94
C ASP A 8 13.89 -11.75 12.17
N PRO A 9 12.76 -12.09 11.52
CA PRO A 9 11.51 -11.36 11.64
C PRO A 9 10.84 -11.65 13.01
N ARG A 10 11.29 -10.96 14.05
CA ARG A 10 10.81 -11.15 15.44
C ARG A 10 10.25 -9.90 16.09
N VAL A 11 10.74 -8.73 15.69
CA VAL A 11 10.41 -7.46 16.35
C VAL A 11 9.38 -6.71 15.52
N ILE A 12 8.26 -6.33 16.14
CA ILE A 12 7.21 -5.57 15.50
C ILE A 12 7.29 -4.10 15.89
N PHE A 13 7.27 -3.23 14.89
CA PHE A 13 7.24 -1.79 15.08
C PHE A 13 5.87 -1.22 14.71
N LYS A 14 5.32 -0.42 15.62
CA LYS A 14 4.19 0.44 15.30
C LYS A 14 4.71 1.67 14.56
N VAL A 15 4.32 1.81 13.31
CA VAL A 15 4.70 2.92 12.43
C VAL A 15 3.46 3.70 12.02
N LYS A 16 3.56 5.03 12.01
CA LYS A 16 2.54 5.92 11.44
C LYS A 16 3.03 6.48 10.11
N CYS A 17 2.13 6.70 9.16
CA CYS A 17 2.43 7.37 7.90
C CYS A 17 1.39 8.46 7.63
N ALA A 18 1.65 9.31 6.63
CA ALA A 18 0.65 10.26 6.16
C ALA A 18 -0.40 9.58 5.27
N ASP A 19 0.06 8.64 4.43
CA ASP A 19 -0.69 8.00 3.36
C ASP A 19 0.16 6.88 2.72
N LEU A 20 -0.42 6.13 1.78
CA LEU A 20 0.18 5.00 1.09
C LEU A 20 0.39 5.33 -0.39
N SER A 21 1.56 5.00 -0.94
CA SER A 21 1.91 5.27 -2.34
C SER A 21 2.43 4.04 -3.06
N ILE A 22 2.36 4.06 -4.40
CA ILE A 22 2.98 3.02 -5.23
C ILE A 22 4.49 3.21 -5.22
N SER A 23 5.23 2.11 -5.04
CA SER A 23 6.69 2.12 -5.00
C SER A 23 7.29 1.02 -5.85
N PRO A 24 8.31 1.32 -6.68
CA PRO A 24 9.02 0.31 -7.48
C PRO A 24 10.06 -0.47 -6.67
N ARG A 25 10.25 -0.18 -5.38
CA ARG A 25 11.35 -0.72 -4.56
C ARG A 25 10.90 -1.64 -3.42
N HIS A 26 9.61 -1.68 -3.13
CA HIS A 26 9.04 -2.45 -2.03
C HIS A 26 8.31 -3.68 -2.57
N PHE A 27 7.85 -4.56 -1.66
CA PHE A 27 7.11 -5.79 -2.02
C PHE A 27 5.76 -5.94 -1.28
N ALA A 28 5.35 -4.97 -0.45
CA ALA A 28 4.12 -5.05 0.34
C ALA A 28 2.84 -4.87 -0.51
N ALA A 29 1.87 -5.77 -0.31
CA ALA A 29 0.60 -5.78 -1.04
C ALA A 29 0.75 -5.87 -2.57
N LYS A 30 1.84 -6.51 -3.03
CA LYS A 30 2.05 -6.79 -4.45
C LYS A 30 0.85 -7.55 -5.03
N ASP A 31 0.40 -7.13 -6.21
CA ASP A 31 -0.71 -7.73 -6.98
C ASP A 31 -2.09 -7.67 -6.29
N LEU A 32 -2.23 -7.02 -5.13
CA LEU A 32 -3.52 -6.83 -4.43
C LEU A 32 -4.15 -5.46 -4.74
N VAL A 33 -3.33 -4.50 -5.14
CA VAL A 33 -3.77 -3.14 -5.51
C VAL A 33 -3.99 -3.03 -7.01
N ASP A 34 -3.00 -3.47 -7.79
CA ASP A 34 -2.96 -3.46 -9.25
C ASP A 34 -1.85 -4.42 -9.70
N SER A 35 -1.92 -4.91 -10.93
CA SER A 35 -0.91 -5.82 -11.50
C SER A 35 0.46 -5.16 -11.45
N ASP A 36 1.45 -5.84 -10.88
CA ASP A 36 2.83 -5.38 -10.73
C ASP A 36 3.04 -4.13 -9.84
N LYS A 37 1.98 -3.60 -9.23
CA LYS A 37 2.11 -2.47 -8.29
C LYS A 37 2.27 -2.95 -6.88
N VAL A 38 3.09 -2.20 -6.15
CA VAL A 38 3.40 -2.47 -4.76
C VAL A 38 3.24 -1.20 -3.94
N THR A 39 2.79 -1.35 -2.70
CA THR A 39 2.53 -0.24 -1.80
C THR A 39 3.70 0.04 -0.87
N SER A 40 3.93 1.32 -0.56
CA SER A 40 4.86 1.80 0.45
C SER A 40 4.20 2.87 1.33
N LEU A 41 4.73 3.06 2.53
CA LEU A 41 4.36 4.15 3.43
C LEU A 41 5.00 5.47 2.95
N ARG A 42 4.23 6.57 2.91
CA ARG A 42 4.77 7.93 2.70
C ARG A 42 4.98 8.63 4.03
N ILE A 43 6.20 9.14 4.23
CA ILE A 43 6.68 9.79 5.46
C ILE A 43 6.45 8.88 6.69
N PRO A 44 7.06 7.68 6.72
CA PRO A 44 6.91 6.79 7.87
C PRO A 44 7.58 7.37 9.11
N ARG A 45 6.90 7.31 10.25
CA ARG A 45 7.37 7.72 11.57
C ARG A 45 7.22 6.55 12.53
N PHE A 46 8.34 6.12 13.10
CA PHE A 46 8.35 5.15 14.18
C PHE A 46 7.59 5.72 15.39
N LEU A 47 6.76 4.89 16.03
CA LEU A 47 6.06 5.25 17.25
C LEU A 47 6.58 4.48 18.45
N ARG A 48 6.52 3.15 18.40
CA ARG A 48 6.94 2.26 19.48
C ARG A 48 7.25 0.85 18.98
N ILE A 49 7.94 0.10 19.81
CA ILE A 49 8.05 -1.36 19.69
C ILE A 49 6.77 -1.99 20.25
N ARG A 50 6.33 -3.09 19.64
CA ARG A 50 5.25 -3.94 20.13
C ARG A 50 5.85 -5.23 20.66
N ASP A 51 5.97 -5.31 21.98
CA ASP A 51 6.39 -6.52 22.69
C ASP A 51 5.17 -7.42 23.01
N ASP A 52 3.97 -6.92 22.70
CA ASP A 52 2.67 -7.54 22.96
C ASP A 52 2.18 -8.50 21.84
N GLU A 53 2.91 -8.57 20.71
CA GLU A 53 2.51 -9.29 19.51
C GLU A 53 3.66 -10.08 18.88
N ASN A 54 3.33 -11.14 18.14
CA ASN A 54 4.30 -11.92 17.39
C ASN A 54 4.45 -11.42 15.95
N GLY A 55 5.48 -11.91 15.26
CA GLY A 55 5.76 -11.61 13.85
C GLY A 55 4.56 -11.80 12.91
N GLU A 56 3.73 -12.80 13.20
CA GLU A 56 2.56 -13.19 12.40
C GLU A 56 1.35 -12.25 12.61
N ASP A 57 1.32 -11.52 13.72
CA ASP A 57 0.25 -10.57 14.05
C ASP A 57 0.46 -9.19 13.41
N ALA A 58 1.55 -9.03 12.64
CA ALA A 58 1.84 -7.80 11.92
C ALA A 58 0.77 -7.50 10.86
N THR A 59 0.63 -6.23 10.50
CA THR A 59 -0.30 -5.79 9.45
C THR A 59 -0.07 -6.55 8.15
N THR A 60 -1.11 -7.24 7.70
CA THR A 60 -1.08 -8.13 6.54
C THR A 60 -1.08 -7.34 5.22
N PRO A 61 -0.59 -7.94 4.12
CA PRO A 61 -0.66 -7.33 2.80
C PRO A 61 -2.08 -6.94 2.37
N SER A 62 -3.09 -7.74 2.73
CA SER A 62 -4.50 -7.48 2.42
C SER A 62 -5.03 -6.26 3.16
N GLU A 63 -4.64 -6.07 4.42
CA GLU A 63 -4.99 -4.86 5.18
C GLU A 63 -4.33 -3.62 4.58
N VAL A 64 -3.05 -3.71 4.18
CA VAL A 64 -2.35 -2.62 3.48
C VAL A 64 -3.05 -2.25 2.17
N ALA A 65 -3.45 -3.25 1.37
CA ALA A 65 -4.18 -3.02 0.13
C ALA A 65 -5.53 -2.33 0.38
N THR A 66 -6.24 -2.75 1.43
CA THR A 66 -7.51 -2.15 1.83
C THR A 66 -7.32 -0.69 2.27
N MET A 67 -6.32 -0.41 3.10
CA MET A 67 -5.97 0.95 3.50
C MET A 67 -5.62 1.83 2.30
N TYR A 68 -4.88 1.30 1.32
CA TYR A 68 -4.52 2.03 0.11
C TYR A 68 -5.76 2.40 -0.73
N LYS A 69 -6.65 1.44 -0.99
CA LYS A 69 -7.90 1.65 -1.75
C LYS A 69 -8.88 2.60 -1.05
N ASN A 70 -8.78 2.71 0.27
CA ASN A 70 -9.63 3.60 1.07
C ASN A 70 -9.18 5.05 1.10
N GLN A 71 -8.05 5.40 0.47
CA GLN A 71 -7.59 6.78 0.37
C GLN A 71 -8.52 7.59 -0.55
N VAL A 72 -8.94 8.78 -0.08
CA VAL A 72 -9.86 9.67 -0.82
C VAL A 72 -9.37 9.93 -2.24
N ARG A 73 -8.09 10.30 -2.39
CA ARG A 73 -7.47 10.56 -3.69
C ARG A 73 -7.56 9.36 -4.64
N ILE A 74 -7.35 8.14 -4.14
CA ILE A 74 -7.40 6.92 -4.95
C ILE A 74 -8.83 6.62 -5.40
N ARG A 75 -9.82 6.86 -4.54
CA ARG A 75 -11.24 6.70 -4.90
C ARG A 75 -11.67 7.71 -5.96
N GLU A 76 -11.28 8.97 -5.81
CA GLU A 76 -11.56 10.04 -6.78
C GLU A 76 -10.92 9.75 -8.16
N ASP A 77 -9.67 9.28 -8.17
CA ASP A 77 -8.99 8.91 -9.41
C ASP A 77 -9.65 7.71 -10.10
N SER A 78 -10.17 6.75 -9.31
CA SER A 78 -10.91 5.59 -9.85
C SER A 78 -12.22 6.02 -10.48
N THR A 79 -12.99 6.90 -9.81
CA THR A 79 -14.22 7.44 -10.39
C THR A 79 -13.95 8.25 -11.65
N ARG A 80 -12.88 9.06 -11.69
CA ARG A 80 -12.52 9.85 -12.88
C ARG A 80 -12.24 8.96 -14.08
N LYS A 81 -11.52 7.84 -13.89
CA LYS A 81 -11.25 6.87 -14.97
C LYS A 81 -12.52 6.26 -15.55
N THR A 82 -13.48 5.90 -14.71
CA THR A 82 -14.74 5.32 -15.16
C THR A 82 -15.54 6.27 -16.07
N TYR A 83 -15.55 7.57 -15.76
CA TYR A 83 -16.24 8.54 -16.62
C TYR A 83 -15.58 8.68 -17.98
N THR A 84 -14.24 8.73 -18.03
CA THR A 84 -13.52 8.86 -19.31
C THR A 84 -13.61 7.62 -20.20
N GLU A 85 -13.66 6.41 -19.62
CA GLU A 85 -13.82 5.18 -20.39
C GLU A 85 -15.24 5.01 -20.95
N ALA A 86 -16.27 5.50 -20.24
CA ALA A 86 -17.66 5.45 -20.71
C ALA A 86 -17.94 6.44 -21.86
N ASP A 87 -17.24 7.57 -21.91
CA ASP A 87 -17.44 8.60 -22.95
C ASP A 87 -16.74 8.24 -24.29
N ASP A 88 -15.71 7.37 -24.28
CA ASP A 88 -14.97 6.95 -25.49
C ASP A 88 -15.72 5.84 -26.27
N ASP A 89 -16.57 5.04 -25.63
CA ASP A 89 -17.34 3.95 -26.26
C ASP A 89 -18.60 4.45 -27.02
N ASP A 90 -18.99 5.72 -26.85
CA ASP A 90 -20.14 6.34 -27.53
C ASP A 90 -19.77 7.09 -28.84
N ILE A 91 -18.51 7.00 -29.29
CA ILE A 91 -18.05 7.57 -30.58
C ILE A 91 -18.09 6.50 -31.68
N ASP A 92 -19.30 6.13 -32.11
CA ASP A 92 -19.50 5.43 -33.38
C ASP A 92 -19.44 6.46 -34.54
N PHE A 93 -18.46 6.32 -35.44
CA PHE A 93 -18.35 7.05 -36.71
C PHE A 93 -19.30 6.51 -37.79
#